data_AF-A0A3L6Q248-F1
#
_entry.id   AF-A0A3L6Q248-F1
#
_cell.length_a   1.000
_cell.length_b   1.000
_cell.length_c   1.000
_cell.angle_alpha   90.00
_cell.angle_beta   90.00
_cell.angle_gamma   90.00
#
_symmetry.space_group_name_H-M   'P 1'
#
loop_
_entity.id
_entity.type
_entity.pdbx_description
1 polymer ?
#
loop_
_entity_poly.entity_id
_entity_poly.type
_entity_poly.pdbx_seq_one_letter_code
_entity_poly.pdbx_strand_id
1 'polypeptide(L)'
;MLAEAVGAVTVAPLDLPSVPGLPAGAASTAELSADGAELLKVALDGTRLQIAALLAEIRPDAVIFDFALPWICAVAAPLGVKLLYFNVYSTATLAFLAVPTRCPGGRHPSARDLTAAPAGFPSDSPLVTASLPSSSAAPAPS
;
A
#
# COMPACT_ATOMS: atom_id res chain seq x y z
N MET A 1 14.07 -38.47 -10.28
CA MET A 1 12.83 -38.35 -9.48
C MET A 1 12.99 -37.12 -8.60
N LEU A 2 12.37 -36.01 -9.00
CA LEU A 2 12.37 -34.78 -8.20
C LEU A 2 11.40 -35.01 -7.05
N ALA A 3 11.90 -34.96 -5.82
CA ALA A 3 11.09 -35.06 -4.62
C ALA A 3 10.26 -33.77 -4.45
N GLU A 4 8.95 -33.98 -4.32
CA GLU A 4 7.95 -33.17 -3.61
C GLU A 4 8.37 -31.77 -3.16
N ALA A 5 7.84 -30.74 -3.85
CA ALA A 5 7.81 -29.37 -3.36
C ALA A 5 6.68 -29.23 -2.32
N VAL A 6 6.90 -29.72 -1.11
CA VAL A 6 6.06 -29.43 0.06
C VAL A 6 6.88 -28.57 1.04
N GLY A 7 6.52 -27.28 1.15
CA GLY A 7 6.75 -26.46 2.34
C GLY A 7 8.17 -25.94 2.64
N ALA A 8 8.60 -24.86 1.99
CA ALA A 8 9.72 -24.05 2.49
C ALA A 8 9.39 -22.56 2.43
N VAL A 9 8.52 -22.11 3.34
CA VAL A 9 8.39 -20.66 3.62
C VAL A 9 9.47 -20.31 4.63
N THR A 10 10.35 -19.38 4.28
CA THR A 10 11.34 -18.81 5.20
C THR A 10 10.92 -17.39 5.56
N VAL A 11 10.94 -17.08 6.86
CA VAL A 11 10.67 -15.74 7.36
C VAL A 11 12.00 -15.10 7.76
N ALA A 12 12.35 -14.00 7.08
CA ALA A 12 13.48 -13.16 7.46
C ALA A 12 12.95 -12.01 8.33
N PRO A 13 13.34 -11.89 9.61
CA PRO A 13 12.97 -10.75 10.42
C PRO A 13 13.69 -9.48 9.93
N LEU A 14 13.05 -8.33 10.09
CA LEU A 14 13.63 -7.02 9.85
C LEU A 14 13.66 -6.25 11.17
N ASP A 15 14.79 -5.62 11.45
CA ASP A 15 14.93 -4.75 12.63
C ASP A 15 14.42 -3.35 12.29
N LEU A 16 13.27 -2.98 12.86
CA LEU A 16 12.72 -1.65 12.69
C LEU A 16 13.51 -0.64 13.55
N PRO A 17 14.10 0.40 12.95
CA PRO A 17 14.77 1.45 13.69
C PRO A 17 13.77 2.26 14.53
N SER A 18 14.24 2.80 15.65
CA SER A 18 13.45 3.70 16.49
C SER A 18 13.18 5.01 15.75
N VAL A 19 11.93 5.46 15.78
CA VAL A 19 11.49 6.74 15.19
C VAL A 19 10.82 7.57 16.30
N PRO A 20 11.21 8.85 16.50
CA PRO A 20 10.58 9.71 17.48
C PRO A 20 9.05 9.80 17.27
N GLY A 21 8.28 9.60 18.34
CA GLY A 21 6.83 9.60 18.31
C GLY A 21 6.17 8.26 17.96
N LEU A 22 6.93 7.29 17.45
CA LEU A 22 6.44 5.92 17.29
C LEU A 22 6.55 5.16 18.61
N PRO A 23 5.48 4.54 19.13
CA PRO A 23 5.55 3.74 20.35
C PRO A 23 6.56 2.59 20.23
N ALA A 24 7.32 2.34 21.30
CA ALA A 24 8.30 1.26 21.33
C ALA A 24 7.62 -0.11 21.11
N GLY A 25 8.15 -0.89 20.18
CA GLY A 25 7.61 -2.22 19.84
C GLY A 25 6.39 -2.21 18.93
N ALA A 26 5.86 -1.04 18.54
CA ALA A 26 4.79 -0.98 17.54
C ALA A 26 5.31 -1.46 16.18
N ALA A 27 4.64 -2.47 15.64
CA ALA A 27 5.02 -3.10 14.37
C ALA A 27 3.83 -3.30 13.43
N SER A 28 2.62 -2.91 13.86
CA SER A 28 1.40 -3.03 13.06
C SER A 28 0.65 -1.71 12.98
N THR A 29 0.13 -1.37 11.81
CA THR A 29 -0.76 -0.21 11.64
C THR A 29 -2.06 -0.36 12.43
N ALA A 30 -2.45 -1.58 12.83
CA ALA A 30 -3.62 -1.82 13.66
C ALA A 30 -3.43 -1.35 15.11
N GLU A 31 -2.18 -1.18 15.56
CA GLU A 31 -1.82 -0.73 16.90
C GLU A 31 -1.75 0.79 17.01
N LEU A 32 -1.95 1.50 15.89
CA LEU A 32 -1.55 2.90 15.73
C LEU A 32 -2.70 3.76 15.20
N SER A 33 -2.62 5.07 15.50
CA SER A 33 -3.41 6.09 14.80
C SER A 33 -2.92 6.24 13.35
N ALA A 34 -3.62 7.04 12.54
CA ALA A 34 -3.19 7.37 11.18
C ALA A 34 -1.77 8.00 11.17
N ASP A 35 -1.52 8.98 12.05
CA ASP A 35 -0.20 9.60 12.17
C ASP A 35 0.87 8.58 12.62
N GLY A 36 0.52 7.69 13.54
CA GLY A 36 1.41 6.61 13.97
C GLY A 36 1.74 5.64 12.83
N ALA A 37 0.77 5.32 11.99
CA ALA A 37 0.98 4.49 10.80
C ALA A 37 1.93 5.16 9.79
N GLU A 38 1.90 6.49 9.64
CA GLU A 38 2.89 7.20 8.83
C GLU A 38 4.30 7.12 9.44
N LEU A 39 4.44 7.21 10.77
CA LEU A 39 5.73 7.01 11.44
C LEU A 39 6.25 5.57 11.30
N LEU A 40 5.35 4.57 11.28
CA LEU A 40 5.73 3.18 11.04
C LEU A 40 6.30 2.99 9.63
N LYS A 41 5.77 3.70 8.62
CA LYS A 41 6.37 3.69 7.27
C LYS A 41 7.77 4.31 7.27
N VAL A 42 8.01 5.37 8.04
CA VAL A 42 9.35 5.96 8.21
C VAL A 42 10.33 4.95 8.83
N ALA A 43 9.89 4.19 9.83
CA ALA A 43 10.71 3.12 10.40
C ALA A 43 11.02 2.05 9.34
N LEU A 44 10.02 1.63 8.57
CA LEU A 44 10.17 0.62 7.53
C LEU A 44 11.09 1.09 6.39
N ASP A 45 11.04 2.37 6.01
CA ASP A 45 12.00 2.99 5.09
C ASP A 45 13.46 2.88 5.58
N GLY A 46 13.68 2.88 6.89
CA GLY A 46 15.00 2.66 7.48
C GLY A 46 15.54 1.23 7.30
N THR A 47 14.71 0.27 6.88
CA THR A 47 15.12 -1.13 6.62
C THR A 47 15.66 -1.36 5.21
N ARG A 48 15.72 -0.33 4.36
CA ARG A 48 16.18 -0.39 2.96
C ARG A 48 17.48 -1.18 2.77
N LEU A 49 18.48 -0.97 3.64
CA LEU A 49 19.77 -1.66 3.55
C LEU A 49 19.66 -3.15 3.92
N GLN A 50 18.84 -3.50 4.91
CA GLN A 50 18.59 -4.90 5.27
C GLN A 50 17.91 -5.64 4.11
N ILE A 51 16.90 -5.02 3.51
CA ILE A 51 16.21 -5.61 2.35
C ILE A 51 17.15 -5.70 1.13
N ALA A 52 17.98 -4.70 0.88
CA ALA A 52 18.98 -4.76 -0.20
C ALA A 52 19.93 -5.95 -0.04
N ALA A 53 20.43 -6.17 1.18
CA ALA A 53 21.29 -7.30 1.51
C ALA A 53 20.56 -8.64 1.31
N LEU A 54 19.33 -8.76 1.80
CA LEU A 54 18.52 -9.98 1.64
C LEU A 54 18.26 -10.30 0.16
N LEU A 55 17.90 -9.30 -0.66
CA LEU A 55 17.66 -9.51 -2.09
C LEU A 55 18.94 -9.91 -2.82
N ALA A 56 20.09 -9.35 -2.45
CA ALA A 56 21.39 -9.71 -3.02
C ALA A 56 21.84 -11.12 -2.63
N GLU A 57 21.49 -11.59 -1.42
CA GLU A 57 21.81 -12.92 -0.92
C GLU A 57 20.90 -13.99 -1.54
N ILE A 58 19.58 -13.80 -1.44
CA ILE A 58 18.56 -14.77 -1.87
C ILE A 58 18.49 -14.83 -3.40
N ARG A 59 18.75 -13.71 -4.09
CA ARG A 59 18.64 -13.56 -5.56
C ARG A 59 17.33 -14.13 -6.11
N PRO A 60 16.18 -13.62 -5.65
CA PRO A 60 14.89 -14.17 -6.05
C PRO A 60 14.58 -13.91 -7.53
N ASP A 61 13.78 -14.77 -8.15
CA ASP A 61 13.28 -14.57 -9.52
C ASP A 61 12.34 -13.36 -9.64
N ALA A 62 11.57 -13.10 -8.59
CA ALA A 62 10.65 -11.98 -8.48
C ALA A 62 10.43 -11.54 -7.03
N VAL A 63 10.08 -10.26 -6.85
CA VAL A 63 9.70 -9.67 -5.56
C VAL A 63 8.28 -9.15 -5.67
N ILE A 64 7.40 -9.66 -4.81
CA ILE A 64 6.09 -9.07 -4.57
C ILE A 64 6.25 -8.09 -3.41
N PHE A 65 5.85 -6.83 -3.59
CA PHE A 65 6.03 -5.79 -2.58
C PHE A 65 4.76 -4.96 -2.40
N ASP A 66 4.55 -4.50 -1.16
CA ASP A 66 3.38 -3.73 -0.75
C ASP A 66 3.39 -2.31 -1.34
N PHE A 67 2.19 -1.75 -1.55
CA PHE A 67 2.00 -0.41 -2.09
C PHE A 67 2.65 0.69 -1.24
N ALA A 68 2.83 0.45 0.06
CA ALA A 68 3.50 1.37 0.97
C ALA A 68 5.02 1.42 0.80
N LEU A 69 5.61 0.55 -0.04
CA LEU A 69 7.07 0.40 -0.20
C LEU A 69 7.57 0.72 -1.62
N PRO A 70 7.27 1.91 -2.18
CA PRO A 70 7.66 2.25 -3.56
C PRO A 70 9.20 2.28 -3.75
N TRP A 71 9.97 2.46 -2.68
CA TRP A 71 11.43 2.47 -2.74
C TRP A 71 12.05 1.10 -3.06
N ILE A 72 11.30 0.00 -2.95
CA ILE A 72 11.77 -1.35 -3.35
C ILE A 72 12.21 -1.36 -4.80
N CYS A 73 11.57 -0.58 -5.66
CA CYS A 73 11.96 -0.42 -7.06
C CYS A 73 13.41 0.03 -7.21
N ALA A 74 13.85 1.00 -6.41
CA ALA A 74 15.23 1.50 -6.46
C ALA A 74 16.24 0.48 -5.90
N VAL A 75 15.84 -0.26 -4.86
CA VAL A 75 16.69 -1.28 -4.23
C VAL A 75 16.90 -2.49 -5.14
N ALA A 76 15.86 -2.92 -5.84
CA ALA A 76 15.91 -4.11 -6.69
C ALA A 76 16.40 -3.83 -8.12
N ALA A 77 16.34 -2.59 -8.60
CA ALA A 77 16.75 -2.23 -9.97
C ALA A 77 18.18 -2.69 -10.33
N PRO A 78 19.21 -2.52 -9.47
CA PRO A 78 20.57 -3.00 -9.76
C PRO A 78 20.69 -4.53 -9.84
N LEU A 79 19.74 -5.26 -9.25
CA LEU A 79 19.76 -6.73 -9.18
C LEU A 79 19.05 -7.39 -10.37
N GLY A 80 18.36 -6.62 -11.21
CA GLY A 80 17.63 -7.13 -12.37
C GLY A 80 16.44 -8.04 -12.03
N VAL A 81 15.94 -7.96 -10.80
CA VAL A 81 14.85 -8.80 -10.30
C VAL A 81 13.50 -8.31 -10.82
N LYS A 82 12.59 -9.24 -11.15
CA LYS A 82 11.22 -8.87 -11.56
C LYS A 82 10.43 -8.32 -10.38
N LEU A 83 9.75 -7.21 -10.59
CA LEU A 83 8.98 -6.54 -9.55
C LEU A 83 7.48 -6.67 -9.79
N LEU A 84 6.76 -7.10 -8.76
CA LEU A 84 5.32 -7.31 -8.74
C LEU A 84 4.72 -6.41 -7.66
N TYR A 85 4.05 -5.34 -8.08
CA TYR A 85 3.43 -4.39 -7.16
C TYR A 85 2.11 -4.96 -6.63
N PHE A 86 1.99 -5.07 -5.31
CA PHE A 86 0.78 -5.50 -4.62
C PHE A 86 0.06 -4.31 -4.00
N ASN A 87 -1.26 -4.25 -4.19
CA ASN A 87 -2.10 -3.21 -3.62
C ASN A 87 -3.42 -3.80 -3.13
N VAL A 88 -3.82 -3.39 -1.93
CA VAL A 88 -5.09 -3.79 -1.29
C VAL A 88 -6.29 -2.99 -1.80
N TYR A 89 -6.08 -1.84 -2.43
CA TYR A 89 -7.13 -1.02 -3.02
C TYR A 89 -7.63 -1.60 -4.34
N SER A 90 -8.93 -1.45 -4.58
CA SER A 90 -9.54 -1.87 -5.84
C SER A 90 -8.99 -1.09 -7.04
N THR A 91 -9.09 -1.68 -8.24
CA THR A 91 -8.75 -1.00 -9.49
C THR A 91 -9.57 0.27 -9.70
N ALA A 92 -10.83 0.28 -9.25
CA ALA A 92 -11.66 1.47 -9.27
C ALA A 92 -11.02 2.58 -8.42
N THR A 93 -10.71 2.32 -7.15
CA THR A 93 -10.06 3.28 -6.25
C THR A 93 -8.78 3.86 -6.85
N LEU A 94 -7.92 3.00 -7.43
CA LEU A 94 -6.70 3.45 -8.09
C LEU A 94 -6.98 4.31 -9.32
N ALA A 95 -7.95 3.95 -10.14
CA ALA A 95 -8.36 4.76 -11.28
C ALA A 95 -8.87 6.14 -10.86
N PHE A 96 -9.54 6.26 -9.71
CA PHE A 96 -9.98 7.54 -9.16
C PHE A 96 -8.80 8.41 -8.70
N LEU A 97 -7.80 7.82 -8.04
CA LEU A 97 -6.69 8.58 -7.44
C LEU A 97 -5.55 8.89 -8.41
N ALA A 98 -5.28 8.01 -9.36
CA ALA A 98 -4.05 8.04 -10.16
C ALA A 98 -4.25 8.49 -11.61
N VAL A 99 -5.48 8.49 -12.14
CA VAL A 99 -5.72 8.86 -13.55
C VAL A 99 -5.64 10.38 -13.70
N PRO A 100 -4.67 10.93 -14.46
CA PRO A 100 -4.47 12.38 -14.53
C PRO A 100 -5.66 13.17 -15.07
N THR A 101 -6.50 12.56 -15.92
CA THR A 101 -7.74 13.18 -16.41
C THR A 101 -8.78 13.42 -15.32
N ARG A 102 -8.59 12.84 -14.12
CA ARG A 102 -9.38 13.10 -12.90
C ARG A 102 -8.86 14.28 -12.07
N CYS A 103 -7.66 14.78 -12.37
CA CYS A 103 -7.08 15.95 -11.71
C CYS A 103 -6.92 17.11 -12.72
N PRO A 104 -8.02 17.70 -13.26
CA PRO A 104 -7.89 18.87 -14.14
C PRO A 104 -7.12 19.97 -13.42
N GLY A 105 -5.98 20.39 -14.00
CA GLY A 105 -5.11 21.41 -13.41
C GLY A 105 -4.32 20.94 -12.17
N GLY A 106 -4.15 19.64 -11.95
CA GLY A 106 -3.34 19.09 -10.85
C GLY A 106 -4.02 19.09 -9.48
N ARG A 107 -5.32 19.43 -9.41
CA ARG A 107 -6.09 19.36 -8.16
C ARG A 107 -6.43 17.91 -7.82
N HIS A 108 -6.06 17.47 -6.62
CA HIS A 108 -6.50 16.19 -6.10
C HIS A 108 -8.02 16.15 -5.86
N PRO A 109 -8.70 15.02 -6.14
CA PRO A 109 -10.13 14.87 -5.88
C PRO A 109 -10.44 15.06 -4.39
N SER A 110 -11.49 15.82 -4.08
CA SER A 110 -12.03 15.92 -2.72
C SER A 110 -12.85 14.67 -2.36
N ALA A 111 -13.13 14.46 -1.08
CA ALA A 111 -14.01 13.37 -0.64
C ALA A 111 -15.39 13.40 -1.35
N ARG A 112 -15.90 14.59 -1.67
CA ARG A 112 -17.14 14.76 -2.43
C ARG A 112 -17.00 14.33 -3.89
N ASP A 113 -15.85 14.55 -4.50
CA ASP A 113 -15.59 14.13 -5.89
C ASP A 113 -15.55 12.60 -6.01
N LEU A 114 -15.31 11.89 -4.90
CA LEU A 114 -15.32 10.43 -4.83
C LEU A 114 -16.72 9.83 -4.67
N THR A 115 -17.77 10.64 -4.42
CA THR A 115 -19.15 10.13 -4.27
C THR A 115 -19.92 10.10 -5.59
N ALA A 116 -19.33 10.54 -6.69
CA ALA A 116 -19.98 10.59 -7.99
C ALA A 116 -19.14 9.86 -9.05
N ALA A 117 -19.82 9.28 -10.04
CA ALA A 117 -19.15 8.75 -11.21
C ALA A 117 -18.39 9.88 -11.90
N PRO A 118 -17.11 9.70 -12.22
CA PRO A 118 -16.37 10.76 -12.84
C PRO A 118 -16.81 11.06 -14.28
N ALA A 119 -16.45 12.24 -14.80
CA ALA A 119 -16.75 12.61 -16.19
C ALA A 119 -16.25 11.57 -17.20
N GLY A 120 -17.13 11.13 -18.11
CA GLY A 120 -16.83 10.12 -19.14
C GLY A 120 -16.82 8.67 -18.66
N PHE A 121 -17.18 8.41 -17.39
CA PHE A 121 -17.39 7.04 -16.93
C PHE A 121 -18.69 6.48 -17.54
N PRO A 122 -18.74 5.21 -17.99
CA PRO A 122 -19.94 4.64 -18.59
C PRO A 122 -21.10 4.69 -17.60
N SER A 123 -22.20 5.32 -17.99
CA SER A 123 -23.41 5.47 -17.17
C SER A 123 -24.03 4.13 -16.78
N ASP A 124 -23.78 3.08 -17.57
CA ASP A 124 -24.34 1.74 -17.38
C ASP A 124 -23.41 0.81 -16.58
N SER A 125 -22.31 1.34 -16.03
CA SER A 125 -21.37 0.52 -15.26
C SER A 125 -21.96 0.15 -13.90
N PRO A 126 -21.93 -1.14 -13.49
CA PRO A 126 -22.45 -1.58 -12.18
C PRO A 126 -21.69 -0.96 -11.00
N LEU A 127 -20.50 -0.38 -11.25
CA LEU A 127 -19.69 0.33 -10.26
C LEU A 127 -20.21 1.72 -9.91
N VAL A 128 -21.11 2.31 -10.73
CA VAL A 128 -21.73 3.63 -10.47
C VAL A 128 -22.82 3.56 -9.40
N THR A 129 -23.42 2.38 -9.21
CA THR A 129 -24.60 2.17 -8.36
C THR A 129 -24.32 2.05 -6.86
N ALA A 130 -23.07 2.01 -6.42
CA ALA A 130 -22.74 2.00 -4.98
C ALA A 130 -22.83 3.42 -4.39
N SER A 131 -24.04 3.97 -4.36
CA SER A 131 -24.32 5.11 -3.47
C SER A 131 -24.03 4.63 -2.05
N LEU A 132 -23.01 5.18 -1.40
CA LEU A 132 -22.75 4.93 0.01
C LEU A 132 -24.04 5.20 0.79
N PRO A 133 -24.61 4.23 1.52
CA PRO A 133 -25.77 4.48 2.35
C PRO A 133 -25.42 5.62 3.30
N SER A 134 -26.28 6.64 3.33
CA SER A 134 -26.08 7.82 4.16
C SER A 134 -25.82 7.38 5.59
N SER A 135 -24.60 7.60 6.09
CA SER A 135 -24.29 7.34 7.49
C SER A 135 -25.11 8.32 8.33
N SER A 136 -26.18 7.81 8.94
CA SER A 136 -26.91 8.52 9.99
C SER A 136 -25.97 8.67 11.17
N ALA A 137 -25.44 9.87 11.40
CA ALA A 137 -24.71 10.21 12.60
C ALA A 137 -25.61 9.93 13.82
N ALA A 138 -25.14 9.06 14.73
CA ALA A 138 -25.77 8.89 16.03
C ALA A 138 -25.61 10.19 16.85
N PRO A 139 -26.63 10.61 17.61
CA PRO A 139 -26.52 11.80 18.46
C PRO A 139 -25.51 11.57 19.59
N ALA A 140 -24.70 12.59 19.87
CA ALA A 140 -23.72 12.59 20.96
C ALA A 140 -24.40 12.48 22.33
N PRO A 141 -23.80 11.76 23.31
CA PRO A 141 -24.33 11.69 24.66
C PRO A 141 -24.13 13.02 25.40
N SER A 142 -25.18 13.40 26.15
CA SER A 142 -25.30 14.57 27.03
C SER A 142 -24.36 14.55 28.23
#